data_AF-A0A538PVG4-F1
#
_entry.id   AF-A0A538PVG4-F1
#
_cell.length_a   1.000
_cell.length_b   1.000
_cell.length_c   1.000
_cell.angle_alpha   90.00
_cell.angle_beta   90.00
_cell.angle_gamma   90.00
#
_symmetry.space_group_name_H-M   'P 1'
#
loop_
_entity.id
_entity.type
_entity.pdbx_description
1 polymer ?
#
loop_
_entity_poly.entity_id
_entity_poly.type
_entity_poly.pdbx_seq_one_letter_code
_entity_poly.pdbx_strand_id
1 'polypeptide(L)'
;MAGTGAPDVLAAEWLHQWEIPIVVNGFPVPPRPTIRPLVIDPWLVASGCPSGSPITGPGACKLDLKKAPFRVLAISNRVDLECAGYTGAGDGEARFVFGVLDSSGNPLRAAVIFEYKLPPQRGGAPYTAATWEKDWHALSTMPIGSPPYMTVLQGILDDVTKVGALPGGPNLGTSIGQVRTNEIDFGGAPWKLRETRLIPGSGIPGGDLLLATTTAETPDDSMNMSGPLDSYLASNAALLATFQQKPLPPPLSGGESSAPLAGPPPFWNHTPPSPLAPIERHHFGFNTCNGCHTLETTTGFLHVGVRPTGSPSPLSPFLSTSTATGGGGLPSSALVVTDPAGTGATFKYNEPWRRLCEASRMLQGAKSCWSRANGAH
;
A
#
# COMPACT_ATOMS: atom_id res chain seq x y z
N MET A 1 -15.77 -3.13 7.57
CA MET A 1 -14.66 -4.09 7.73
C MET A 1 -14.94 -5.22 8.71
N ALA A 2 -15.54 -5.00 9.89
CA ALA A 2 -15.69 -6.04 10.93
C ALA A 2 -16.88 -7.01 10.78
N GLY A 3 -17.69 -6.89 9.72
CA GLY A 3 -18.86 -7.74 9.53
C GLY A 3 -19.91 -7.50 10.61
N THR A 4 -20.45 -8.57 11.20
CA THR A 4 -21.30 -8.48 12.41
C THR A 4 -20.48 -8.49 13.70
N GLY A 5 -19.16 -8.69 13.60
CA GLY A 5 -18.24 -8.62 14.72
C GLY A 5 -17.97 -7.20 15.22
N ALA A 6 -17.36 -7.11 16.40
CA ALA A 6 -17.04 -5.84 17.04
C ALA A 6 -15.78 -5.20 16.40
N PRO A 7 -15.86 -3.95 15.87
CA PRO A 7 -14.73 -3.28 15.24
C PRO A 7 -13.52 -3.09 16.16
N ASP A 8 -13.75 -2.87 17.45
CA ASP A 8 -12.71 -2.78 18.48
C ASP A 8 -11.96 -4.10 18.67
N VAL A 9 -12.65 -5.24 18.60
CA VAL A 9 -12.00 -6.56 18.67
C VAL A 9 -11.18 -6.81 17.42
N LEU A 10 -11.70 -6.48 16.23
CA LEU A 10 -10.94 -6.58 14.98
C LEU A 10 -9.64 -5.75 15.04
N ALA A 11 -9.71 -4.52 15.54
CA ALA A 11 -8.55 -3.65 15.70
C ALA A 11 -7.56 -4.19 16.74
N ALA A 12 -8.06 -4.73 17.86
CA ALA A 12 -7.22 -5.32 18.90
C ALA A 12 -6.47 -6.57 18.42
N GLU A 13 -7.13 -7.49 17.71
CA GLU A 13 -6.49 -8.68 17.13
C GLU A 13 -5.48 -8.32 16.03
N TRP A 14 -5.74 -7.26 15.27
CA TRP A 14 -4.77 -6.71 14.32
C TRP A 14 -3.53 -6.16 15.03
N LEU A 15 -3.70 -5.36 16.10
CA LEU A 15 -2.60 -4.80 16.89
C LEU A 15 -1.81 -5.87 17.66
N HIS A 16 -2.49 -6.91 18.15
CA HIS A 16 -1.84 -7.98 18.92
C HIS A 16 -0.75 -8.70 18.11
N GLN A 17 -0.94 -8.86 16.79
CA GLN A 17 0.06 -9.43 15.88
C GLN A 17 1.36 -8.61 15.82
N TRP A 18 1.36 -7.36 16.28
CA TRP A 18 2.58 -6.57 16.43
C TRP A 18 3.33 -6.87 17.71
N GLU A 19 2.67 -7.40 18.74
CA GLU A 19 3.27 -7.68 20.05
C GLU A 19 3.93 -9.07 20.10
N ILE A 20 3.60 -9.96 19.17
CA ILE A 20 4.04 -11.37 19.17
C ILE A 20 4.86 -11.71 17.91
N PRO A 21 5.79 -12.67 17.99
CA PRO A 21 6.38 -13.26 16.79
C PRO A 21 5.32 -14.05 16.03
N ILE A 22 5.29 -13.88 14.71
CA ILE A 22 4.42 -14.66 13.82
C ILE A 22 5.26 -15.26 12.68
N VAL A 23 4.69 -16.24 11.98
CA VAL A 23 5.30 -16.84 10.80
C VAL A 23 4.34 -16.67 9.63
N VAL A 24 4.83 -16.10 8.55
CA VAL A 24 4.07 -15.91 7.31
C VAL A 24 4.83 -16.63 6.21
N ASN A 25 4.16 -17.59 5.58
CA ASN A 25 4.72 -18.34 4.45
C ASN A 25 6.09 -18.99 4.75
N GLY A 26 6.26 -19.48 5.99
CA GLY A 26 7.52 -20.08 6.46
C GLY A 26 8.59 -19.08 6.91
N PHE A 27 8.39 -17.79 6.69
CA PHE A 27 9.33 -16.74 7.12
C PHE A 27 8.93 -16.12 8.46
N PRO A 28 9.88 -15.92 9.39
CA PRO A 28 9.60 -15.28 10.66
C PRO A 28 9.34 -13.77 10.46
N VAL A 29 8.28 -13.28 11.11
CA VAL A 29 7.98 -11.85 11.21
C VAL A 29 8.09 -11.48 12.70
N PRO A 30 9.14 -10.71 13.08
CA PRO A 30 9.42 -10.43 14.49
C PRO A 30 8.39 -9.46 15.10
N PRO A 31 8.20 -9.46 16.42
CA PRO A 31 7.38 -8.46 17.08
C PRO A 31 7.98 -7.05 16.95
N ARG A 32 7.15 -6.06 17.26
CA ARG A 32 7.45 -4.63 17.22
C ARG A 32 7.34 -4.04 18.63
N PRO A 33 8.39 -4.19 19.45
CA PRO A 33 8.30 -4.01 20.90
C PRO A 33 7.87 -2.61 21.33
N THR A 34 8.16 -1.57 20.54
CA THR A 34 7.82 -0.19 20.89
C THR A 34 6.41 0.22 20.45
N ILE A 35 5.65 -0.62 19.71
CA ILE A 35 4.25 -0.31 19.38
C ILE A 35 3.40 -0.18 20.65
N ARG A 36 3.67 -1.01 21.66
CA ARG A 36 2.93 -1.03 22.92
C ARG A 36 3.06 0.32 23.64
N PRO A 37 4.26 0.74 24.07
CA PRO A 37 4.42 1.99 24.81
C PRO A 37 4.11 3.24 23.97
N LEU A 38 4.29 3.20 22.64
CA LEU A 38 4.06 4.40 21.80
C LEU A 38 2.60 4.56 21.35
N VAL A 39 1.85 3.47 21.19
CA VAL A 39 0.53 3.50 20.55
C VAL A 39 -0.53 2.81 21.41
N ILE A 40 -0.35 1.53 21.75
CA ILE A 40 -1.40 0.71 22.38
C ILE A 40 -1.73 1.22 23.78
N ASP A 41 -0.71 1.43 24.62
CA ASP A 41 -0.92 1.89 26.00
C ASP A 41 -1.49 3.31 26.09
N PRO A 42 -0.98 4.30 25.34
CA PRO A 42 -1.61 5.62 25.27
C PRO A 42 -3.08 5.55 24.83
N TRP A 43 -3.39 4.68 23.86
CA TRP A 43 -4.77 4.50 23.40
C TRP A 43 -5.66 3.81 24.44
N LEU A 44 -5.14 2.81 25.16
CA LEU A 44 -5.82 2.20 26.30
C LEU A 44 -6.17 3.24 27.37
N VAL A 45 -5.20 4.04 27.78
CA VAL A 45 -5.40 5.12 28.77
C VAL A 45 -6.45 6.11 28.29
N ALA A 46 -6.37 6.53 27.02
CA ALA A 46 -7.38 7.42 26.41
C ALA A 46 -8.78 6.77 26.33
N SER A 47 -8.85 5.44 26.34
CA SER A 47 -10.09 4.65 26.36
C SER A 47 -10.61 4.38 27.78
N GLY A 48 -9.93 4.86 28.82
CA GLY A 48 -10.29 4.65 30.23
C GLY A 48 -9.75 3.36 30.85
N CYS A 49 -8.81 2.69 30.18
CA CYS A 49 -8.17 1.46 30.64
C CYS A 49 -6.81 1.74 31.30
N PRO A 50 -6.37 0.93 32.28
CA PRO A 50 -4.99 0.98 32.75
C PRO A 50 -3.99 0.63 31.62
N SER A 51 -2.83 1.31 31.58
CA SER A 51 -1.70 0.88 30.74
C SER A 51 -1.27 -0.54 31.11
N GLY A 52 -0.81 -1.31 30.12
CA GLY A 52 -0.47 -2.72 30.28
C GLY A 52 -1.66 -3.69 30.29
N SER A 53 -2.92 -3.21 30.25
CA SER A 53 -4.09 -4.09 30.17
C SER A 53 -4.05 -4.95 28.89
N PRO A 54 -4.46 -6.23 28.93
CA PRO A 54 -4.59 -7.01 27.70
C PRO A 54 -5.59 -6.33 26.74
N ILE A 55 -5.33 -6.40 25.43
CA ILE A 55 -6.25 -5.89 24.38
C ILE A 55 -7.04 -7.01 23.71
N THR A 56 -6.61 -8.27 23.88
CA THR A 56 -7.25 -9.48 23.35
C THR A 56 -7.46 -10.51 24.47
N GLY A 57 -8.39 -11.44 24.27
CA GLY A 57 -8.70 -12.52 25.22
C GLY A 57 -9.53 -12.12 26.46
N PRO A 58 -9.73 -13.05 27.42
CA PRO A 58 -10.50 -12.79 28.62
C PRO A 58 -9.93 -11.65 29.46
N GLY A 59 -10.78 -10.72 29.87
CA GLY A 59 -10.36 -9.53 30.63
C GLY A 59 -9.72 -8.43 29.78
N ALA A 60 -9.74 -8.57 28.44
CA ALA A 60 -9.28 -7.52 27.54
C ALA A 60 -10.03 -6.21 27.75
N CYS A 61 -9.28 -5.11 27.75
CA CYS A 61 -9.87 -3.79 27.76
C CYS A 61 -10.17 -3.31 26.34
N LYS A 62 -11.34 -2.70 26.16
CA LYS A 62 -11.84 -2.25 24.87
C LYS A 62 -11.15 -0.94 24.45
N LEU A 63 -10.56 -0.94 23.27
CA LEU A 63 -10.07 0.28 22.63
C LEU A 63 -11.24 1.13 22.10
N ASP A 64 -11.33 2.39 22.52
CA ASP A 64 -12.29 3.34 21.95
C ASP A 64 -11.77 3.81 20.58
N LEU A 65 -12.38 3.32 19.50
CA LEU A 65 -12.00 3.68 18.14
C LEU A 65 -12.13 5.18 17.83
N LYS A 66 -12.92 5.94 18.60
CA LYS A 66 -12.99 7.41 18.46
C LYS A 66 -11.76 8.13 19.02
N LYS A 67 -10.93 7.42 19.77
CA LYS A 67 -9.66 7.89 20.35
C LYS A 67 -8.43 7.33 19.63
N ALA A 68 -8.62 6.64 18.51
CA ALA A 68 -7.53 6.01 17.78
C ALA A 68 -6.47 7.05 17.35
N PRO A 69 -5.16 6.79 17.57
CA PRO A 69 -4.09 7.77 17.37
C PRO A 69 -3.64 7.84 15.90
N PHE A 70 -4.59 8.07 14.99
CA PHE A 70 -4.32 8.11 13.55
C PHE A 70 -4.75 9.45 12.95
N ARG A 71 -3.96 9.97 12.01
CA ARG A 71 -4.25 11.20 11.25
C ARG A 71 -4.29 10.90 9.77
N VAL A 72 -5.36 11.29 9.08
CA VAL A 72 -5.44 11.19 7.61
C VAL A 72 -4.32 12.00 6.97
N LEU A 73 -3.52 11.34 6.13
CA LEU A 73 -2.44 11.92 5.34
C LEU A 73 -2.87 12.14 3.89
N ALA A 74 -3.58 11.17 3.31
CA ALA A 74 -4.06 11.22 1.92
C ALA A 74 -5.26 10.30 1.73
N ILE A 75 -6.12 10.68 0.78
CA ILE A 75 -7.13 9.82 0.18
C ILE A 75 -6.77 9.77 -1.31
N SER A 76 -6.54 8.58 -1.84
CA SER A 76 -6.02 8.41 -3.21
C SER A 76 -7.00 7.64 -4.09
N ASN A 77 -7.36 8.25 -5.21
CA ASN A 77 -7.95 7.56 -6.34
C ASN A 77 -6.88 6.68 -7.02
N ARG A 78 -7.15 5.38 -7.14
CA ARG A 78 -6.33 4.40 -7.86
C ARG A 78 -7.15 3.59 -8.86
N VAL A 79 -8.11 4.22 -9.53
CA VAL A 79 -8.86 3.60 -10.65
C VAL A 79 -7.90 3.11 -11.74
N ASP A 80 -6.73 3.76 -11.89
CA ASP A 80 -5.65 3.35 -12.80
C ASP A 80 -5.19 1.89 -12.68
N LEU A 81 -5.46 1.22 -11.54
CA LEU A 81 -5.16 -0.20 -11.34
C LEU A 81 -6.04 -1.15 -12.18
N GLU A 82 -7.04 -0.64 -12.89
CA GLU A 82 -7.79 -1.38 -13.93
C GLU A 82 -6.88 -1.90 -15.04
N CYS A 83 -5.85 -1.14 -15.38
CA CYS A 83 -4.94 -1.45 -16.46
C CYS A 83 -3.79 -2.40 -16.10
N ALA A 84 -4.03 -3.25 -15.11
CA ALA A 84 -3.04 -3.95 -14.30
C ALA A 84 -2.41 -3.07 -13.22
N GLY A 85 -2.72 -3.43 -11.98
CA GLY A 85 -1.86 -3.12 -10.85
C GLY A 85 -0.63 -4.02 -10.83
N TYR A 86 0.28 -3.71 -9.91
CA TYR A 86 1.46 -4.53 -9.57
C TYR A 86 1.11 -6.01 -9.29
N THR A 87 -0.17 -6.32 -9.02
CA THR A 87 -0.70 -7.67 -8.72
C THR A 87 -1.73 -8.17 -9.75
N GLY A 88 -1.83 -7.55 -10.93
CA GLY A 88 -2.82 -7.86 -11.98
C GLY A 88 -3.95 -6.84 -12.11
N ALA A 89 -4.77 -6.98 -13.16
CA ALA A 89 -5.91 -6.09 -13.43
C ALA A 89 -7.06 -6.35 -12.44
N GLY A 90 -7.69 -5.29 -11.94
CA GLY A 90 -8.89 -5.31 -11.11
C GLY A 90 -9.66 -3.99 -11.20
N ASP A 91 -10.84 -3.85 -10.62
CA ASP A 91 -11.73 -2.68 -10.85
C ASP A 91 -11.21 -1.31 -10.33
N GLY A 92 -9.94 -1.22 -9.90
CA GLY A 92 -9.32 -0.06 -9.29
C GLY A 92 -9.38 -0.11 -7.76
N GLU A 93 -8.74 0.88 -7.11
CA GLU A 93 -8.79 1.02 -5.65
C GLU A 93 -9.09 2.45 -5.19
N ALA A 94 -9.62 2.58 -3.98
CA ALA A 94 -9.52 3.79 -3.18
C ALA A 94 -8.64 3.51 -1.96
N ARG A 95 -7.67 4.39 -1.70
CA ARG A 95 -6.73 4.20 -0.58
C ARG A 95 -6.85 5.32 0.44
N PHE A 96 -6.82 4.95 1.71
CA PHE A 96 -6.81 5.86 2.84
C PHE A 96 -5.48 5.69 3.57
N VAL A 97 -4.65 6.72 3.53
CA VAL A 97 -3.34 6.73 4.18
C VAL A 97 -3.45 7.48 5.48
N PHE A 98 -3.09 6.84 6.59
CA PHE A 98 -3.05 7.40 7.91
C PHE A 98 -1.63 7.39 8.45
N GLY A 99 -1.22 8.48 9.13
CA GLY A 99 -0.01 8.52 9.94
C GLY A 99 -0.37 8.17 11.38
N VAL A 100 0.55 7.50 12.08
CA VAL A 100 0.38 7.17 13.50
C VAL A 100 0.88 8.32 14.36
N LEU A 101 0.21 8.57 15.49
CA LEU A 101 0.53 9.63 16.43
C LEU A 101 1.01 9.06 17.76
N ASP A 102 1.92 9.78 18.42
CA ASP A 102 2.24 9.55 19.82
C ASP A 102 1.13 10.10 20.76
N SER A 103 1.29 9.90 22.06
CA SER A 103 0.35 10.39 23.08
C SER A 103 0.20 11.92 23.12
N SER A 104 1.14 12.66 22.55
CA SER A 104 1.14 14.13 22.47
C SER A 104 0.55 14.63 21.15
N GLY A 105 0.16 13.73 20.24
CA GLY A 105 -0.37 14.05 18.92
C GLY A 105 0.71 14.36 17.87
N ASN A 106 1.99 14.13 18.18
CA ASN A 106 3.09 14.26 17.22
C ASN A 106 3.09 13.08 16.25
N PRO A 107 3.45 13.29 14.98
CA PRO A 107 3.58 12.19 14.03
C PRO A 107 4.76 11.28 14.40
N LEU A 108 4.49 9.98 14.48
CA LEU A 108 5.51 8.93 14.46
C LEU A 108 5.90 8.64 13.00
N ARG A 109 7.08 8.06 12.78
CA ARG A 109 7.54 7.53 11.49
C ARG A 109 6.87 6.17 11.23
N ALA A 110 5.56 6.23 11.05
CA ALA A 110 4.70 5.09 10.79
C ALA A 110 3.45 5.52 10.04
N ALA A 111 3.04 4.71 9.06
CA ALA A 111 1.81 4.89 8.32
C ALA A 111 1.04 3.57 8.18
N VAL A 112 -0.28 3.68 8.09
CA VAL A 112 -1.25 2.60 7.86
C VAL A 112 -2.08 2.97 6.63
N ILE A 113 -2.17 2.07 5.67
CA ILE A 113 -2.85 2.27 4.40
C ILE A 113 -3.98 1.25 4.31
N PHE A 114 -5.22 1.74 4.28
CA PHE A 114 -6.38 0.90 3.97
C PHE A 114 -6.63 0.99 2.46
N GLU A 115 -6.48 -0.13 1.78
CA GLU A 115 -6.66 -0.24 0.32
C GLU A 115 -7.95 -1.00 0.05
N TYR A 116 -8.98 -0.26 -0.38
CA TYR A 116 -10.29 -0.80 -0.72
C TYR A 116 -10.38 -1.01 -2.23
N LYS A 117 -10.86 -2.18 -2.64
CA LYS A 117 -11.25 -2.42 -4.03
C LYS A 117 -12.42 -1.51 -4.37
N LEU A 118 -12.44 -0.97 -5.57
CA LEU A 118 -13.61 -0.25 -6.05
C LEU A 118 -14.74 -1.27 -6.33
N PRO A 119 -15.93 -1.09 -5.75
CA PRO A 119 -17.05 -1.97 -6.00
C PRO A 119 -17.44 -2.07 -7.49
N PRO A 120 -17.75 -3.27 -8.00
CA PRO A 120 -18.28 -3.44 -9.36
C PRO A 120 -19.76 -3.03 -9.48
N GLN A 121 -20.37 -2.59 -8.38
CA GLN A 121 -21.76 -2.16 -8.33
C GLN A 121 -21.93 -0.95 -7.40
N ARG A 122 -22.85 -0.06 -7.76
CA ARG A 122 -23.26 1.08 -6.94
C ARG A 122 -24.77 1.25 -7.01
N GLY A 123 -25.44 1.29 -5.85
CA GLY A 123 -26.90 1.37 -5.78
C GLY A 123 -27.64 0.20 -6.46
N GLY A 124 -27.01 -0.99 -6.54
CA GLY A 124 -27.56 -2.16 -7.23
C GLY A 124 -27.37 -2.16 -8.76
N ALA A 125 -26.76 -1.12 -9.33
CA ALA A 125 -26.42 -1.07 -10.75
C ALA A 125 -24.94 -1.41 -10.99
N PRO A 126 -24.58 -2.02 -12.13
CA PRO A 126 -23.18 -2.20 -12.52
C PRO A 126 -22.42 -0.87 -12.55
N TYR A 127 -21.17 -0.90 -12.09
CA TYR A 127 -20.30 0.26 -12.02
C TYR A 127 -18.91 -0.17 -12.50
N THR A 128 -18.27 0.67 -13.32
CA THR A 128 -16.99 0.37 -13.98
C THR A 128 -15.91 1.32 -13.50
N ALA A 129 -14.64 1.00 -13.78
CA ALA A 129 -13.53 1.93 -13.57
C ALA A 129 -13.80 3.31 -14.18
N ALA A 130 -14.32 3.36 -15.42
CA ALA A 130 -14.63 4.63 -16.08
C ALA A 130 -15.76 5.43 -15.40
N THR A 131 -16.72 4.78 -14.73
CA THR A 131 -17.74 5.51 -13.96
C THR A 131 -17.18 6.00 -12.64
N TRP A 132 -16.35 5.20 -11.95
CA TRP A 132 -15.61 5.66 -10.77
C TRP A 132 -14.72 6.87 -11.08
N GLU A 133 -13.98 6.83 -12.19
CA GLU A 133 -13.10 7.92 -12.58
C GLU A 133 -13.87 9.22 -12.85
N LYS A 134 -15.07 9.15 -13.46
CA LYS A 134 -15.94 10.32 -13.65
C LYS A 134 -16.34 10.97 -12.33
N ASP A 135 -16.70 10.15 -11.34
CA ASP A 135 -17.09 10.62 -10.02
C ASP A 135 -15.93 11.27 -9.28
N TRP A 136 -14.75 10.64 -9.30
CA TRP A 136 -13.53 11.24 -8.75
C TRP A 136 -13.15 12.52 -9.47
N HIS A 137 -13.24 12.55 -10.80
CA HIS A 137 -12.90 13.72 -11.61
C HIS A 137 -13.82 14.91 -11.31
N ALA A 138 -15.09 14.68 -10.96
CA ALA A 138 -16.01 15.76 -10.59
C ALA A 138 -15.46 16.64 -9.43
N LEU A 139 -14.68 16.05 -8.51
CA LEU A 139 -14.03 16.77 -7.41
C LEU A 139 -13.01 17.82 -7.91
N SER A 140 -12.41 17.65 -9.09
CA SER A 140 -11.39 18.58 -9.60
C SER A 140 -11.95 19.95 -9.97
N THR A 141 -13.29 20.06 -10.08
CA THR A 141 -14.00 21.31 -10.37
C THR A 141 -14.33 22.10 -9.09
N MET A 142 -14.03 21.54 -7.91
CA MET A 142 -14.43 22.09 -6.62
C MET A 142 -13.21 22.49 -5.80
N PRO A 143 -13.26 23.59 -5.03
CA PRO A 143 -12.19 23.92 -4.10
C PRO A 143 -12.04 22.82 -3.03
N ILE A 144 -10.82 22.33 -2.83
CA ILE A 144 -10.51 21.30 -1.83
C ILE A 144 -10.98 21.78 -0.45
N GLY A 145 -11.73 20.91 0.25
CA GLY A 145 -12.25 21.19 1.59
C GLY A 145 -13.52 22.05 1.64
N SER A 146 -14.02 22.55 0.50
CA SER A 146 -15.31 23.23 0.44
C SER A 146 -16.47 22.26 0.77
N PRO A 147 -17.63 22.74 1.27
CA PRO A 147 -18.76 21.87 1.55
C PRO A 147 -19.21 21.00 0.36
N PRO A 148 -19.25 21.51 -0.90
CA PRO A 148 -19.53 20.66 -2.07
C PRO A 148 -18.48 19.56 -2.28
N TYR A 149 -17.19 19.90 -2.19
CA TYR A 149 -16.10 18.92 -2.33
C TYR A 149 -16.23 17.81 -1.27
N MET A 150 -16.45 18.19 -0.01
CA MET A 150 -16.57 17.23 1.10
C MET A 150 -17.82 16.35 0.97
N THR A 151 -18.93 16.90 0.47
CA THR A 151 -20.16 16.12 0.26
C THR A 151 -19.98 15.06 -0.82
N VAL A 152 -19.40 15.44 -1.97
CA VAL A 152 -19.14 14.49 -3.07
C VAL A 152 -18.10 13.46 -2.66
N LEU A 153 -17.02 13.89 -2.01
CA LEU A 153 -15.99 12.98 -1.52
C LEU A 153 -16.59 11.98 -0.53
N GLN A 154 -17.35 12.43 0.46
CA GLN A 154 -18.01 11.53 1.42
C GLN A 154 -18.88 10.49 0.71
N GLY A 155 -19.68 10.89 -0.28
CA GLY A 155 -20.52 9.96 -1.04
C GLY A 155 -19.72 8.87 -1.75
N ILE A 156 -18.58 9.22 -2.36
CA ILE A 156 -17.67 8.23 -2.98
C ILE A 156 -17.12 7.27 -1.92
N LEU A 157 -16.65 7.81 -0.78
CA LEU A 157 -16.01 7.01 0.27
C LEU A 157 -17.00 6.12 1.01
N ASP A 158 -18.24 6.57 1.22
CA ASP A 158 -19.31 5.76 1.80
C ASP A 158 -19.61 4.55 0.94
N ASP A 159 -19.70 4.74 -0.38
CA ASP A 159 -19.99 3.64 -1.31
C ASP A 159 -18.87 2.61 -1.37
N VAL A 160 -17.62 3.03 -1.18
CA VAL A 160 -16.48 2.13 -1.11
C VAL A 160 -16.41 1.43 0.26
N THR A 161 -16.60 2.14 1.37
CA THR A 161 -16.29 1.60 2.72
C THR A 161 -17.47 0.95 3.44
N LYS A 162 -18.70 1.14 2.96
CA LYS A 162 -19.90 0.55 3.58
C LYS A 162 -19.86 -0.98 3.63
N VAL A 163 -20.61 -1.52 4.58
CA VAL A 163 -20.91 -2.96 4.62
C VAL A 163 -21.69 -3.33 3.35
N GLY A 164 -21.37 -4.48 2.75
CA GLY A 164 -21.98 -4.92 1.50
C GLY A 164 -21.49 -4.21 0.23
N ALA A 165 -20.47 -3.34 0.33
CA ALA A 165 -19.87 -2.68 -0.83
C ALA A 165 -19.35 -3.69 -1.88
N LEU A 166 -18.89 -4.87 -1.46
CA LEU A 166 -18.46 -5.95 -2.35
C LEU A 166 -19.28 -7.22 -2.05
N PRO A 167 -20.42 -7.44 -2.74
CA PRO A 167 -21.25 -8.63 -2.53
C PRO A 167 -20.45 -9.93 -2.63
N GLY A 168 -20.66 -10.85 -1.67
CA GLY A 168 -19.93 -12.12 -1.59
C GLY A 168 -18.52 -12.03 -0.99
N GLY A 169 -18.03 -10.82 -0.67
CA GLY A 169 -16.77 -10.62 0.04
C GLY A 169 -16.84 -11.02 1.52
N PRO A 170 -15.67 -11.08 2.20
CA PRO A 170 -15.59 -11.38 3.64
C PRO A 170 -16.35 -10.33 4.46
N ASN A 171 -16.65 -10.66 5.72
CA ASN A 171 -17.24 -9.72 6.69
C ASN A 171 -18.44 -8.92 6.16
N LEU A 172 -19.46 -9.65 5.69
CA LEU A 172 -20.67 -9.12 5.07
C LEU A 172 -20.39 -8.25 3.82
N GLY A 173 -19.45 -8.67 3.00
CA GLY A 173 -19.16 -8.02 1.73
C GLY A 173 -18.46 -6.66 1.87
N THR A 174 -17.48 -6.55 2.77
CA THR A 174 -16.61 -5.37 2.76
C THR A 174 -15.67 -5.42 1.55
N SER A 175 -15.35 -4.26 0.97
CA SER A 175 -14.46 -4.13 -0.18
C SER A 175 -12.98 -3.97 0.19
N ILE A 176 -12.62 -4.02 1.48
CA ILE A 176 -11.21 -3.94 1.89
C ILE A 176 -10.43 -5.07 1.22
N GLY A 177 -9.41 -4.72 0.45
CA GLY A 177 -8.51 -5.67 -0.18
C GLY A 177 -7.39 -6.04 0.77
N GLN A 178 -6.69 -5.01 1.25
CA GLN A 178 -5.53 -5.14 2.12
C GLN A 178 -5.36 -3.93 3.02
N VAL A 179 -4.73 -4.15 4.17
CA VAL A 179 -4.21 -3.10 5.04
C VAL A 179 -2.70 -3.24 5.09
N ARG A 180 -1.98 -2.22 4.61
CA ARG A 180 -0.53 -2.18 4.61
C ARG A 180 -0.02 -1.23 5.67
N THR A 181 1.10 -1.59 6.29
CA THR A 181 1.81 -0.71 7.20
C THR A 181 3.22 -0.47 6.74
N ASN A 182 3.74 0.69 7.08
CA ASN A 182 5.05 1.17 6.68
C ASN A 182 5.62 1.95 7.88
N GLU A 183 6.62 1.40 8.58
CA GLU A 183 7.09 1.97 9.86
C GLU A 183 8.57 1.66 10.18
N ILE A 184 9.15 2.50 11.02
CA ILE A 184 10.49 2.31 11.62
C ILE A 184 10.50 2.52 13.13
N ASP A 185 9.55 3.31 13.67
CA ASP A 185 9.53 3.63 15.09
C ASP A 185 9.15 2.47 15.99
N PHE A 186 8.57 1.37 15.45
CA PHE A 186 8.12 0.24 16.27
C PHE A 186 9.16 -0.89 16.39
N GLY A 187 10.18 -0.90 15.54
CA GLY A 187 11.24 -1.92 15.52
C GLY A 187 12.67 -1.40 15.36
N GLY A 188 12.85 -0.10 15.09
CA GLY A 188 14.14 0.46 14.67
C GLY A 188 14.43 0.17 13.19
N ALA A 189 15.63 0.55 12.73
CA ALA A 189 16.05 0.33 11.35
C ALA A 189 16.28 -1.17 11.04
N PRO A 190 16.07 -1.62 9.80
CA PRO A 190 15.57 -0.86 8.64
C PRO A 190 14.07 -0.56 8.74
N TRP A 191 13.56 0.31 7.86
CA TRP A 191 12.11 0.46 7.75
C TRP A 191 11.46 -0.84 7.28
N LYS A 192 10.21 -1.04 7.67
CA LYS A 192 9.49 -2.29 7.42
C LYS A 192 8.13 -2.05 6.78
N LEU A 193 7.84 -2.78 5.71
CA LEU A 193 6.47 -2.91 5.19
C LEU A 193 5.89 -4.26 5.55
N ARG A 194 4.60 -4.26 5.91
CA ARG A 194 3.80 -5.47 6.16
C ARG A 194 2.46 -5.36 5.48
N GLU A 195 1.89 -6.50 5.13
CA GLU A 195 0.57 -6.60 4.55
C GLU A 195 -0.33 -7.48 5.43
N THR A 196 -1.55 -7.03 5.65
CA THR A 196 -2.59 -7.78 6.36
C THR A 196 -3.85 -7.83 5.51
N ARG A 197 -4.59 -8.92 5.58
CA ARG A 197 -5.85 -9.12 4.85
C ARG A 197 -6.89 -9.78 5.75
N LEU A 198 -8.16 -9.62 5.40
CA LEU A 198 -9.21 -10.43 6.02
C LEU A 198 -9.04 -11.88 5.59
N ILE A 199 -8.96 -12.80 6.56
CA ILE A 199 -8.84 -14.24 6.30
C ILE A 199 -10.18 -14.92 6.57
N PRO A 200 -10.88 -15.43 5.55
CA PRO A 200 -12.16 -16.10 5.72
C PRO A 200 -12.12 -17.25 6.74
N GLY A 201 -13.06 -17.25 7.68
CA GLY A 201 -13.19 -18.28 8.72
C GLY A 201 -12.15 -18.20 9.84
N SER A 202 -11.31 -17.17 9.88
CA SER A 202 -10.25 -17.02 10.88
C SER A 202 -10.71 -16.52 12.25
N GLY A 203 -11.92 -15.99 12.35
CA GLY A 203 -12.23 -15.02 13.39
C GLY A 203 -13.45 -15.29 14.27
N ILE A 204 -13.69 -14.28 15.11
CA ILE A 204 -14.75 -14.19 16.11
C ILE A 204 -16.13 -14.63 15.59
N PRO A 205 -17.05 -15.06 16.48
CA PRO A 205 -18.44 -15.22 16.11
C PRO A 205 -18.96 -13.96 15.40
N GLY A 206 -19.25 -14.06 14.10
CA GLY A 206 -19.72 -12.94 13.29
C GLY A 206 -18.70 -12.24 12.39
N GLY A 207 -17.43 -12.67 12.33
CA GLY A 207 -16.51 -12.12 11.33
C GLY A 207 -15.08 -12.68 11.30
N ASP A 208 -14.44 -12.49 10.15
CA ASP A 208 -13.05 -12.73 9.82
C ASP A 208 -12.12 -11.69 10.46
N LEU A 209 -10.90 -12.11 10.84
CA LEU A 209 -9.86 -11.23 11.37
C LEU A 209 -8.96 -10.68 10.27
N LEU A 210 -8.39 -9.50 10.52
CA LEU A 210 -7.27 -8.95 9.75
C LEU A 210 -5.98 -9.61 10.21
N LEU A 211 -5.45 -10.54 9.43
CA LEU A 211 -4.22 -11.27 9.75
C LEU A 211 -3.09 -10.94 8.78
N ALA A 212 -1.86 -11.02 9.27
CA ALA A 212 -0.66 -10.87 8.47
C ALA A 212 -0.61 -11.89 7.34
N THR A 213 -0.15 -11.43 6.18
CA THR A 213 0.03 -12.25 4.99
C THR A 213 1.28 -11.80 4.25
N THR A 214 1.61 -12.49 3.16
CA THR A 214 2.77 -12.17 2.34
C THR A 214 2.64 -10.76 1.77
N THR A 215 3.76 -10.03 1.72
CA THR A 215 3.85 -8.76 1.03
C THR A 215 3.81 -9.03 -0.48
N ALA A 216 2.81 -8.47 -1.17
CA ALA A 216 2.59 -8.78 -2.58
C ALA A 216 3.84 -8.49 -3.45
N GLU A 217 4.14 -9.40 -4.37
CA GLU A 217 5.28 -9.35 -5.30
C GLU A 217 6.66 -9.10 -4.67
N THR A 218 6.79 -9.23 -3.35
CA THR A 218 8.05 -8.94 -2.64
C THR A 218 8.59 -10.22 -2.03
N PRO A 219 9.77 -10.70 -2.46
CA PRO A 219 10.40 -11.83 -1.82
C PRO A 219 10.77 -11.52 -0.36
N ASP A 220 10.94 -12.57 0.44
CA ASP A 220 11.64 -12.42 1.72
C ASP A 220 13.07 -11.92 1.48
N ASP A 221 13.59 -11.07 2.37
CA ASP A 221 14.92 -10.48 2.19
C ASP A 221 16.02 -11.55 2.04
N SER A 222 15.86 -12.71 2.68
CA SER A 222 16.80 -13.84 2.56
C SER A 222 16.87 -14.47 1.16
N MET A 223 15.90 -14.16 0.30
CA MET A 223 15.89 -14.63 -1.08
C MET A 223 16.78 -13.80 -2.00
N ASN A 224 17.26 -12.62 -1.57
CA ASN A 224 18.15 -11.82 -2.40
C ASN A 224 19.44 -12.59 -2.72
N MET A 225 19.87 -12.57 -3.99
CA MET A 225 21.07 -13.30 -4.44
C MET A 225 21.05 -14.78 -4.02
N SER A 226 19.91 -15.45 -4.20
CA SER A 226 19.73 -16.88 -3.92
C SER A 226 19.35 -17.64 -5.19
N GLY A 227 19.70 -18.94 -5.25
CA GLY A 227 19.34 -19.81 -6.38
C GLY A 227 17.84 -19.82 -6.74
N PRO A 228 16.91 -19.86 -5.78
CA PRO A 228 15.48 -19.75 -6.06
C PRO A 228 15.07 -18.44 -6.73
N LEU A 229 15.55 -17.29 -6.23
CA LEU A 229 15.26 -15.99 -6.84
C LEU A 229 15.93 -15.86 -8.21
N ASP A 230 17.20 -16.28 -8.34
CA ASP A 230 17.93 -16.26 -9.59
C ASP A 230 17.22 -17.09 -10.67
N SER A 231 16.66 -18.25 -10.31
CA SER A 231 15.88 -19.09 -11.22
C SER A 231 14.61 -18.40 -11.70
N TYR A 232 13.88 -17.74 -10.79
CA TYR A 232 12.71 -16.95 -11.15
C TYR A 232 13.08 -15.79 -12.09
N LEU A 233 14.11 -15.03 -11.74
CA LEU A 233 14.61 -13.90 -12.52
C LEU A 233 15.03 -14.33 -13.93
N ALA A 234 15.85 -15.38 -14.04
CA ALA A 234 16.30 -15.91 -15.33
C ALA A 234 15.13 -16.39 -16.20
N SER A 235 14.12 -17.04 -15.61
CA SER A 235 12.94 -17.50 -16.34
C SER A 235 12.00 -16.36 -16.80
N ASN A 236 12.16 -15.16 -16.22
CA ASN A 236 11.35 -13.98 -16.52
C ASN A 236 12.13 -12.84 -17.21
N ALA A 237 13.42 -12.99 -17.51
CA ALA A 237 14.29 -11.90 -18.00
C ALA A 237 13.64 -11.07 -19.14
N ALA A 238 13.22 -11.72 -20.23
CA ALA A 238 12.58 -11.04 -21.36
C ALA A 238 11.25 -10.36 -21.00
N LEU A 239 10.50 -10.91 -20.05
CA LEU A 239 9.24 -10.33 -19.57
C LEU A 239 9.49 -9.16 -18.61
N LEU A 240 10.55 -9.23 -17.81
CA LEU A 240 10.97 -8.14 -16.93
C LEU A 240 11.33 -6.91 -17.77
N ALA A 241 12.01 -7.06 -18.91
CA ALA A 241 12.33 -5.94 -19.80
C ALA A 241 11.08 -5.15 -20.25
N THR A 242 9.92 -5.81 -20.34
CA THR A 242 8.65 -5.21 -20.73
C THR A 242 7.68 -4.98 -19.57
N PHE A 243 8.07 -5.27 -18.32
CA PHE A 243 7.21 -5.20 -17.13
C PHE A 243 5.96 -6.12 -17.25
N GLN A 244 6.16 -7.31 -17.81
CA GLN A 244 5.16 -8.36 -18.03
C GLN A 244 5.54 -9.67 -17.33
N GLN A 245 6.40 -9.59 -16.30
CA GLN A 245 6.82 -10.74 -15.53
C GLN A 245 5.63 -11.52 -14.98
N LYS A 246 5.82 -12.83 -14.81
CA LYS A 246 4.85 -13.67 -14.11
C LYS A 246 4.80 -13.27 -12.63
N PRO A 247 3.69 -13.51 -11.91
CA PRO A 247 3.63 -13.27 -10.48
C PRO A 247 4.75 -13.98 -9.72
N LEU A 248 5.22 -13.37 -8.63
CA LEU A 248 6.22 -13.98 -7.76
C LEU A 248 5.73 -15.35 -7.24
N PRO A 249 6.55 -16.42 -7.36
CA PRO A 249 6.19 -17.73 -6.82
C PRO A 249 5.91 -17.65 -5.31
N PRO A 250 4.81 -18.27 -4.83
CA PRO A 250 4.45 -18.20 -3.42
C PRO A 250 5.58 -18.57 -2.46
N PRO A 251 6.42 -19.60 -2.69
CA PRO A 251 7.52 -19.93 -1.76
C PRO A 251 8.58 -18.84 -1.57
N LEU A 252 8.65 -17.84 -2.46
CA LEU A 252 9.59 -16.72 -2.33
C LEU A 252 9.02 -15.57 -1.49
N SER A 253 7.69 -15.45 -1.39
CA SER A 253 7.03 -14.25 -0.87
C SER A 253 7.24 -14.07 0.64
N GLY A 254 7.77 -12.92 1.04
CA GLY A 254 8.07 -12.60 2.43
C GLY A 254 6.87 -12.09 3.22
N GLY A 255 6.87 -12.29 4.54
CA GLY A 255 5.85 -11.75 5.45
C GLY A 255 6.01 -10.27 5.79
N GLU A 256 7.22 -9.75 5.60
CA GLU A 256 7.55 -8.33 5.66
C GLU A 256 8.66 -8.04 4.64
N SER A 257 8.90 -6.77 4.35
CA SER A 257 10.08 -6.36 3.58
C SER A 257 10.90 -5.33 4.33
N SER A 258 12.22 -5.42 4.21
CA SER A 258 13.14 -4.41 4.75
C SER A 258 13.49 -3.37 3.71
N ALA A 259 13.54 -2.11 4.14
CA ALA A 259 13.91 -0.98 3.31
C ALA A 259 14.92 -0.05 4.01
N PRO A 260 16.15 0.08 3.49
CA PRO A 260 16.67 -0.70 2.36
C PRO A 260 16.70 -2.21 2.67
N LEU A 261 16.85 -3.00 1.62
CA LEU A 261 17.00 -4.44 1.74
C LEU A 261 18.18 -4.78 2.66
N ALA A 262 18.03 -5.82 3.48
CA ALA A 262 19.04 -6.19 4.47
C ALA A 262 20.30 -6.79 3.79
N GLY A 263 21.47 -6.26 4.15
CA GLY A 263 22.77 -6.75 3.68
C GLY A 263 23.27 -6.06 2.39
N PRO A 264 24.55 -6.26 2.02
CA PRO A 264 25.07 -5.81 0.74
C PRO A 264 24.70 -6.80 -0.38
N PRO A 265 24.19 -6.36 -1.55
CA PRO A 265 23.78 -4.98 -1.85
C PRO A 265 22.42 -4.61 -1.22
N PRO A 266 22.18 -3.32 -0.90
CA PRO A 266 20.93 -2.83 -0.29
C PRO A 266 19.75 -2.75 -1.28
N PHE A 267 19.78 -3.55 -2.35
CA PHE A 267 18.80 -3.63 -3.43
C PHE A 267 18.72 -5.06 -3.95
N TRP A 268 17.63 -5.36 -4.67
CA TRP A 268 17.45 -6.66 -5.30
C TRP A 268 18.48 -6.90 -6.40
N ASN A 269 19.21 -7.99 -6.27
CA ASN A 269 20.23 -8.42 -7.20
C ASN A 269 20.28 -9.95 -7.32
N HIS A 270 21.16 -10.43 -8.19
CA HIS A 270 21.30 -11.84 -8.57
C HIS A 270 22.75 -12.31 -8.41
N THR A 271 22.97 -13.62 -8.24
CA THR A 271 24.34 -14.17 -8.08
C THR A 271 25.17 -14.25 -9.36
N PRO A 272 24.63 -14.61 -10.54
CA PRO A 272 25.47 -14.80 -11.72
C PRO A 272 25.90 -13.43 -12.30
N PRO A 273 27.14 -13.32 -12.82
CA PRO A 273 27.66 -12.04 -13.33
C PRO A 273 26.93 -11.49 -14.58
N SER A 274 26.14 -12.30 -15.30
CA SER A 274 25.04 -11.78 -16.15
C SER A 274 24.12 -12.89 -16.68
N PRO A 275 22.83 -12.82 -16.33
CA PRO A 275 21.75 -13.14 -17.27
C PRO A 275 20.71 -12.02 -17.36
N LEU A 276 20.76 -10.98 -16.50
CA LEU A 276 19.83 -9.86 -16.51
C LEU A 276 20.46 -8.57 -17.04
N ALA A 277 19.73 -7.85 -17.90
CA ALA A 277 20.03 -6.48 -18.28
C ALA A 277 19.65 -5.49 -17.14
N PRO A 278 20.27 -4.29 -17.07
CA PRO A 278 19.94 -3.30 -16.04
C PRO A 278 18.44 -2.99 -15.91
N ILE A 279 17.73 -2.91 -17.04
CA ILE A 279 16.29 -2.66 -17.07
C ILE A 279 15.48 -3.81 -16.45
N GLU A 280 15.93 -5.05 -16.58
CA GLU A 280 15.22 -6.22 -16.07
C GLU A 280 15.34 -6.31 -14.54
N ARG A 281 16.55 -6.10 -14.01
CA ARG A 281 16.80 -6.00 -12.56
C ARG A 281 16.01 -4.84 -11.95
N HIS A 282 16.05 -3.69 -12.62
CA HIS A 282 15.34 -2.49 -12.20
C HIS A 282 13.83 -2.70 -12.16
N HIS A 283 13.25 -3.26 -13.22
CA HIS A 283 11.81 -3.57 -13.24
C HIS A 283 11.42 -4.59 -12.18
N PHE A 284 12.25 -5.58 -11.88
CA PHE A 284 12.02 -6.48 -10.76
C PHE A 284 12.00 -5.69 -9.44
N GLY A 285 13.06 -4.94 -9.15
CA GLY A 285 13.17 -4.16 -7.91
C GLY A 285 12.02 -3.17 -7.75
N PHE A 286 11.67 -2.44 -8.82
CA PHE A 286 10.56 -1.50 -8.84
C PHE A 286 9.20 -2.15 -8.57
N ASN A 287 9.02 -3.42 -8.92
CA ASN A 287 7.78 -4.16 -8.64
C ASN A 287 7.65 -4.60 -7.16
N THR A 288 8.74 -4.55 -6.39
CA THR A 288 8.74 -4.90 -4.97
C THR A 288 8.45 -3.68 -4.08
N CYS A 289 7.87 -3.91 -2.90
CA CYS A 289 7.57 -2.83 -1.96
C CYS A 289 8.84 -2.10 -1.52
N ASN A 290 9.88 -2.81 -1.11
CA ASN A 290 11.12 -2.19 -0.64
C ASN A 290 11.93 -1.55 -1.76
N GLY A 291 11.94 -2.08 -2.98
CA GLY A 291 12.61 -1.42 -4.11
C GLY A 291 11.90 -0.13 -4.53
N CYS A 292 10.58 -0.16 -4.71
CA CYS A 292 9.78 1.03 -5.04
C CYS A 292 9.89 2.11 -3.96
N HIS A 293 9.86 1.73 -2.68
CA HIS A 293 9.99 2.67 -1.57
C HIS A 293 11.45 3.09 -1.26
N THR A 294 12.45 2.67 -2.04
CA THR A 294 13.85 3.06 -1.80
C THR A 294 14.57 3.50 -3.07
N LEU A 295 15.56 2.73 -3.52
CA LEU A 295 16.55 3.14 -4.50
C LEU A 295 15.98 3.20 -5.92
N GLU A 296 14.94 2.42 -6.24
CA GLU A 296 14.36 2.38 -7.60
C GLU A 296 13.54 3.62 -7.93
N THR A 297 13.19 4.43 -6.93
CA THR A 297 12.46 5.69 -7.10
C THR A 297 13.10 6.85 -6.33
N THR A 298 14.31 6.67 -5.77
CA THR A 298 14.98 7.66 -4.91
C THR A 298 14.06 8.16 -3.79
N THR A 299 13.29 7.26 -3.18
CA THR A 299 12.33 7.61 -2.13
C THR A 299 12.94 7.37 -0.75
N GLY A 300 12.82 8.37 0.14
CA GLY A 300 13.19 8.27 1.56
C GLY A 300 12.19 7.45 2.38
N PHE A 301 11.77 6.32 1.81
CA PHE A 301 10.75 5.40 2.28
C PHE A 301 9.27 5.77 2.11
N LEU A 302 8.80 6.89 2.65
CA LEU A 302 7.38 7.23 2.50
C LEU A 302 7.09 7.97 1.20
N HIS A 303 6.18 7.46 0.38
CA HIS A 303 5.64 8.19 -0.77
C HIS A 303 4.68 9.31 -0.36
N VAL A 304 3.92 9.09 0.72
CA VAL A 304 3.10 10.09 1.41
C VAL A 304 3.65 10.20 2.83
N GLY A 305 4.36 11.29 3.12
CA GLY A 305 5.02 11.48 4.40
C GLY A 305 4.05 11.82 5.53
N VAL A 306 4.45 11.48 6.75
CA VAL A 306 3.73 11.85 7.96
C VAL A 306 3.79 13.36 8.20
N ARG A 307 2.80 13.91 8.88
CA ARG A 307 2.68 15.37 9.07
C ARG A 307 2.15 15.77 10.44
N PRO A 308 2.55 16.96 10.95
CA PRO A 308 1.91 17.56 12.11
C PRO A 308 0.51 18.07 11.77
N THR A 309 -0.24 18.48 12.81
CA THR A 309 -1.54 19.13 12.64
C THR A 309 -1.39 20.44 11.86
N GLY A 310 -2.33 20.73 10.97
CA GLY A 310 -2.37 22.00 10.23
C GLY A 310 -1.46 22.10 9.01
N SER A 311 -0.56 21.14 8.78
CA SER A 311 0.30 21.11 7.59
C SER A 311 -0.20 20.08 6.56
N PRO A 312 0.06 20.22 5.25
CA PRO A 312 -0.16 19.15 4.28
C PRO A 312 0.87 18.02 4.44
N SER A 313 0.53 16.82 3.98
CA SER A 313 1.46 15.68 3.92
C SER A 313 2.46 15.91 2.79
N PRO A 314 3.78 15.79 3.03
CA PRO A 314 4.77 15.88 1.95
C PRO A 314 4.67 14.65 1.03
N LEU A 315 4.91 14.85 -0.26
CA LEU A 315 4.95 13.78 -1.25
C LEU A 315 6.40 13.50 -1.67
N SER A 316 6.76 12.24 -1.85
CA SER A 316 8.05 11.87 -2.46
C SER A 316 8.21 12.49 -3.86
N PRO A 317 9.44 12.65 -4.37
CA PRO A 317 9.69 13.11 -5.75
C PRO A 317 8.94 12.29 -6.80
N PHE A 318 8.83 10.98 -6.58
CA PHE A 318 8.09 10.06 -7.46
C PHE A 318 6.61 10.46 -7.60
N LEU A 319 5.97 10.97 -6.55
CA LEU A 319 4.57 11.41 -6.55
C LEU A 319 4.37 12.92 -6.73
N SER A 320 5.44 13.72 -6.76
CA SER A 320 5.35 15.20 -6.88
C SER A 320 5.93 15.77 -8.17
N THR A 321 6.35 14.91 -9.10
CA THR A 321 6.81 15.34 -10.43
C THR A 321 5.69 16.05 -11.20
N SER A 322 6.01 17.14 -11.90
CA SER A 322 5.03 17.97 -12.60
C SER A 322 4.32 17.21 -13.73
N THR A 323 3.00 17.39 -13.83
CA THR A 323 2.16 16.82 -14.89
C THR A 323 2.14 17.68 -16.18
N ALA A 324 2.87 18.79 -16.21
CA ALA A 324 2.87 19.68 -17.37
C ALA A 324 3.30 18.95 -18.65
N THR A 325 2.50 19.08 -19.70
CA THR A 325 2.77 18.47 -21.02
C THR A 325 3.96 19.12 -21.70
N GLY A 326 4.85 18.30 -22.25
CA GLY A 326 5.93 18.71 -23.13
C GLY A 326 5.55 18.54 -24.61
N GLY A 327 6.52 18.23 -25.46
CA GLY A 327 6.29 17.90 -26.87
C GLY A 327 5.94 16.44 -27.08
N GLY A 328 5.22 16.12 -28.16
CA GLY A 328 4.99 14.75 -28.62
C GLY A 328 4.09 13.88 -27.73
N GLY A 329 3.26 14.48 -26.86
CA GLY A 329 2.37 13.74 -25.95
C GLY A 329 3.06 13.23 -24.67
N LEU A 330 4.28 13.69 -24.38
CA LEU A 330 5.07 13.29 -23.21
C LEU A 330 5.07 14.36 -22.11
N PRO A 331 5.39 14.01 -20.85
CA PRO A 331 5.65 15.00 -19.81
C PRO A 331 6.83 15.91 -20.15
N SER A 332 6.77 17.16 -19.71
CA SER A 332 7.89 18.12 -19.79
C SER A 332 9.01 17.84 -18.77
N SER A 333 8.74 17.02 -17.76
CA SER A 333 9.70 16.67 -16.70
C SER A 333 9.55 15.21 -16.26
N ALA A 334 10.63 14.62 -15.77
CA ALA A 334 10.61 13.28 -15.18
C ALA A 334 11.58 13.22 -14.00
N LEU A 335 11.25 12.42 -12.99
CA LEU A 335 12.20 11.97 -11.99
C LEU A 335 13.23 11.06 -12.67
N VAL A 336 14.50 11.41 -12.59
CA VAL A 336 15.60 10.58 -13.11
C VAL A 336 16.22 9.80 -11.95
N VAL A 337 16.25 8.48 -12.08
CA VAL A 337 16.81 7.55 -11.10
C VAL A 337 18.01 6.86 -11.74
N THR A 338 19.15 6.84 -11.05
CA THR A 338 20.33 6.09 -11.50
C THR A 338 20.23 4.66 -10.97
N ASP A 339 20.58 3.68 -11.79
CA ASP A 339 20.55 2.28 -11.38
C ASP A 339 21.43 2.05 -10.14
N PRO A 340 20.87 1.59 -9.00
CA PRO A 340 21.63 1.39 -7.78
C PRO A 340 22.73 0.32 -7.91
N ALA A 341 22.65 -0.54 -8.93
CA ALA A 341 23.70 -1.50 -9.25
C ALA A 341 24.96 -0.87 -9.89
N GLY A 342 24.99 0.45 -10.11
CA GLY A 342 26.18 1.14 -10.62
C GLY A 342 26.48 0.88 -12.10
N THR A 343 25.48 0.44 -12.87
CA THR A 343 25.64 0.09 -14.30
C THR A 343 25.78 1.31 -15.21
N GLY A 344 25.50 2.51 -14.69
CA GLY A 344 25.41 3.75 -15.46
C GLY A 344 24.07 3.96 -16.17
N ALA A 345 23.16 2.99 -16.10
CA ALA A 345 21.80 3.15 -16.63
C ALA A 345 21.00 4.19 -15.80
N THR A 346 20.07 4.86 -16.47
CA THR A 346 19.12 5.78 -15.83
C THR A 346 17.69 5.47 -16.25
N PHE A 347 16.77 5.61 -15.32
CA PHE A 347 15.34 5.36 -15.49
C PHE A 347 14.56 6.64 -15.22
N LYS A 348 13.48 6.86 -15.97
CA LYS A 348 12.71 8.10 -15.93
C LYS A 348 11.26 7.81 -15.56
N TYR A 349 10.75 8.56 -14.59
CA TYR A 349 9.40 8.39 -14.08
C TYR A 349 8.62 9.70 -14.04
N ASN A 350 7.32 9.61 -14.32
CA ASN A 350 6.38 10.66 -13.99
C ASN A 350 5.04 10.01 -13.62
N GLU A 351 4.94 9.49 -12.40
CA GLU A 351 3.74 8.81 -11.91
C GLU A 351 2.50 9.71 -11.89
N PRO A 352 2.58 11.01 -11.49
CA PRO A 352 1.44 11.91 -11.60
C PRO A 352 0.94 12.07 -13.03
N TRP A 353 1.84 12.23 -14.01
CA TRP A 353 1.44 12.28 -15.41
C TRP A 353 0.81 10.97 -15.80
N ARG A 354 1.47 9.82 -15.56
CA ARG A 354 0.92 8.50 -15.90
C ARG A 354 -0.52 8.31 -15.41
N ARG A 355 -0.84 8.73 -14.18
CA ARG A 355 -2.22 8.69 -13.67
C ARG A 355 -3.17 9.62 -14.42
N LEU A 356 -2.72 10.84 -14.76
CA LEU A 356 -3.47 11.75 -15.62
C LEU A 356 -3.76 11.14 -17.01
N CYS A 357 -2.82 10.34 -17.55
CA CYS A 357 -2.96 9.55 -18.77
C CYS A 357 -4.17 8.62 -18.69
N GLU A 358 -4.17 7.77 -17.66
CA GLU A 358 -5.19 6.75 -17.48
C GLU A 358 -6.55 7.35 -17.13
N ALA A 359 -6.57 8.40 -16.31
CA ALA A 359 -7.79 9.17 -16.05
C ALA A 359 -8.37 9.73 -17.36
N SER A 360 -7.55 10.39 -18.18
CA SER A 360 -7.97 10.96 -19.46
C SER A 360 -8.49 9.89 -20.42
N ARG A 361 -7.81 8.74 -20.49
CA ARG A 361 -8.24 7.57 -21.27
C ARG A 361 -9.64 7.14 -20.89
N MET A 362 -9.88 6.93 -19.59
CA MET A 362 -11.17 6.45 -19.07
C MET A 362 -12.29 7.47 -19.32
N LEU A 363 -12.02 8.76 -19.13
CA LEU A 363 -12.98 9.83 -19.39
C LEU A 363 -13.36 9.92 -20.88
N GLN A 364 -12.44 9.55 -21.78
CA GLN A 364 -12.69 9.45 -23.22
C GLN A 364 -13.33 8.12 -23.66
N GLY A 365 -13.56 7.19 -22.72
CA GLY A 365 -14.16 5.89 -23.01
C GLY A 365 -13.25 4.89 -23.72
N ALA A 366 -11.94 5.16 -23.78
CA ALA A 366 -10.96 4.26 -24.39
C ALA A 366 -10.73 3.04 -23.48
N LYS A 367 -10.83 1.83 -24.05
CA LYS A 367 -10.71 0.57 -23.31
C LYS A 367 -9.28 0.07 -23.16
N SER A 368 -8.39 0.42 -24.08
CA SER A 368 -6.99 -0.02 -24.06
C SER A 368 -6.14 0.93 -23.25
N CYS A 369 -5.44 0.41 -22.26
CA CYS A 369 -4.48 1.13 -21.41
C CYS A 369 -3.47 1.94 -22.23
N TRP A 370 -3.19 3.16 -21.80
CA TRP A 370 -2.23 4.05 -22.48
C TRP A 370 -0.84 4.00 -21.85
N SER A 371 -0.76 3.54 -20.62
CA SER A 371 0.47 3.38 -19.85
C SER A 371 0.59 1.97 -19.30
N ARG A 372 1.83 1.55 -19.05
CA ARG A 372 2.13 0.35 -18.26
C ARG A 372 2.14 0.68 -16.78
N ALA A 373 1.99 -0.34 -15.94
CA ALA A 373 2.02 -0.22 -14.48
C ALA A 373 3.33 0.38 -13.91
N ASN A 374 4.45 0.26 -14.65
CA ASN A 374 5.73 0.90 -14.31
C ASN A 374 5.88 2.36 -14.74
N GLY A 375 4.86 2.96 -15.36
CA GLY A 375 4.92 4.32 -15.87
C GLY A 375 5.64 4.49 -17.21
N ALA A 376 6.04 3.40 -17.86
CA ALA A 376 6.47 3.44 -19.26
C ALA A 376 5.26 3.76 -20.17
N HIS A 377 5.51 4.63 -21.14
CA HIS A 377 4.57 5.13 -22.14
C HIS A 377 5.07 4.79 -23.55
#